data_AF-N1UBW9-F1
#
_entry.id   AF-N1UBW9-F1
#
_cell.length_a   1.000
_cell.length_b   1.000
_cell.length_c   1.000
_cell.angle_alpha   90.00
_cell.angle_beta   90.00
_cell.angle_gamma   90.00
#
_symmetry.space_group_name_H-M   'P 1'
#
loop_
_entity.id
_entity.type
_entity.pdbx_description
1 polymer ?
#
loop_
_entity_poly.entity_id
_entity_poly.type
_entity_poly.pdbx_seq_one_letter_code
_entity_poly.pdbx_strand_id
1 'polypeptide(L)'
;MNQYANGYNLMKWTGSVLPKDAVLLSQHRSVALSERKTLSLDWAKFVNFDSIIASPYLKEIKDENVTHILILGEISKDSPFFGCIGNVIGKTKSQIAMRNPLAPKDHFTAILAEFRINNLSQCSNSVLKLK
;
A
#
# COMPACT_ATOMS: atom_id res chain seq x y z
N MET A 1 21.01 11.11 -5.52
CA MET A 1 20.07 11.24 -4.38
C MET A 1 19.84 9.88 -3.69
N ASN A 2 20.89 9.09 -3.40
CA ASN A 2 20.71 7.62 -3.34
C ASN A 2 20.81 6.93 -1.97
N GLN A 3 20.87 7.64 -0.84
CA GLN A 3 21.16 6.95 0.44
C GLN A 3 20.43 7.48 1.68
N TYR A 4 19.73 8.62 1.58
CA TYR A 4 19.25 9.34 2.78
C TYR A 4 17.76 9.69 2.78
N ALA A 5 17.02 9.39 1.71
CA ALA A 5 15.58 9.63 1.68
C ALA A 5 14.84 8.48 2.36
N ASN A 6 14.01 8.76 3.38
CA ASN A 6 13.31 7.73 4.15
C ASN A 6 12.47 6.78 3.27
N GLY A 7 11.82 7.31 2.24
CA GLY A 7 11.07 6.51 1.27
C GLY A 7 11.92 5.54 0.45
N TYR A 8 13.19 5.87 0.21
CA TYR A 8 14.11 5.02 -0.54
C TYR A 8 14.44 3.73 0.24
N ASN A 9 14.79 3.86 1.52
CA ASN A 9 15.12 2.70 2.35
C ASN A 9 13.93 1.75 2.49
N LEU A 10 12.73 2.30 2.67
CA LEU A 10 11.51 1.50 2.73
C LEU A 10 11.27 0.76 1.42
N MET A 11 11.34 1.45 0.27
CA MET A 11 11.10 0.82 -1.03
C MET A 11 12.17 -0.20 -1.41
N LYS A 12 13.44 0.03 -1.03
CA LYS A 12 14.52 -0.94 -1.18
C LYS A 12 14.26 -2.21 -0.36
N TRP A 13 13.83 -2.05 0.90
CA TRP A 13 13.42 -3.20 1.72
C TRP A 13 12.24 -3.94 1.08
N THR A 14 11.21 -3.22 0.63
CA THR A 14 10.07 -3.82 -0.07
C THR A 14 10.51 -4.60 -1.31
N GLY A 15 11.40 -4.04 -2.14
CA GLY A 15 11.97 -4.72 -3.31
C GLY A 15 12.81 -5.96 -2.98
N SER A 16 13.47 -5.99 -1.81
CA SER A 16 14.24 -7.15 -1.35
C SER A 16 13.38 -8.32 -0.86
N VAL A 17 12.14 -8.04 -0.42
CA VAL A 17 11.22 -9.03 0.13
C VAL A 17 10.27 -9.57 -0.93
N LEU A 18 9.84 -8.73 -1.88
CA LEU A 18 8.84 -9.10 -2.88
C LEU A 18 9.42 -9.95 -4.02
N PRO A 19 8.66 -10.93 -4.55
CA PRO A 19 9.03 -11.63 -5.77
C PRO A 19 9.09 -10.66 -6.96
N LYS A 20 9.82 -11.03 -8.01
CA LYS A 20 10.14 -10.11 -9.14
C LYS A 20 8.92 -9.66 -9.93
N ASP A 21 7.90 -10.50 -9.99
CA ASP A 21 6.63 -10.30 -10.69
C ASP A 21 5.54 -9.69 -9.80
N ALA A 22 5.85 -9.35 -8.54
CA ALA A 22 4.89 -8.72 -7.65
C ALA A 22 4.39 -7.37 -8.21
N VAL A 23 3.08 -7.19 -8.13
CA VAL A 23 2.41 -5.89 -8.28
C VAL A 23 1.95 -5.39 -6.91
N LEU A 24 2.46 -4.24 -6.51
CA LEU A 24 2.33 -3.66 -5.18
C LEU A 24 1.26 -2.57 -5.13
N LEU A 25 0.41 -2.59 -4.11
CA LEU A 25 -0.43 -1.47 -3.71
C LEU A 25 0.17 -0.79 -2.49
N SER A 26 0.53 0.49 -2.58
CA SER A 26 1.33 1.17 -1.55
C SER A 26 0.61 2.35 -0.91
N GLN A 27 0.50 2.35 0.42
CA GLN A 27 0.11 3.54 1.19
C GLN A 27 1.23 4.60 1.25
N HIS A 28 2.46 4.24 0.93
CA HIS A 28 3.58 5.17 0.93
C HIS A 28 3.66 5.95 -0.38
N ARG A 29 3.86 7.27 -0.29
CA ARG A 29 3.85 8.20 -1.44
C ARG A 29 5.01 8.04 -2.41
N SER A 30 6.14 7.50 -1.95
CA SER A 30 7.34 7.31 -2.80
C SER A 30 7.26 6.09 -3.72
N VAL A 31 6.12 5.86 -4.39
CA VAL A 31 5.89 4.71 -5.27
C VAL A 31 6.89 4.65 -6.44
N ALA A 32 7.37 5.81 -6.91
CA ALA A 32 8.36 5.90 -7.98
C ALA A 32 9.74 5.34 -7.61
N LEU A 33 10.01 5.09 -6.32
CA LEU A 33 11.25 4.47 -5.86
C LEU A 33 11.15 2.95 -5.77
N SER A 34 9.99 2.37 -6.08
CA SER A 34 9.77 0.93 -6.02
C SER A 34 10.44 0.22 -7.19
N GLU A 35 11.10 -0.90 -6.90
CA GLU A 35 11.65 -1.82 -7.91
C GLU A 35 10.58 -2.76 -8.50
N ARG A 36 9.31 -2.59 -8.10
CA ARG A 36 8.16 -3.38 -8.56
C ARG A 36 7.10 -2.46 -9.12
N LYS A 37 6.26 -2.97 -10.02
CA LYS A 37 5.07 -2.24 -10.47
C LYS A 37 4.24 -1.87 -9.24
N THR A 38 3.97 -0.59 -9.05
CA THR A 38 3.38 -0.08 -7.81
C THR A 38 2.26 0.90 -8.10
N LEU A 39 1.07 0.62 -7.58
CA LEU A 39 -0.07 1.51 -7.56
C LEU A 39 -0.10 2.27 -6.24
N SER A 40 -0.50 3.55 -6.31
CA SER A 40 -0.65 4.39 -5.12
C SER A 40 -1.99 4.12 -4.43
N LEU A 41 -1.97 4.09 -3.10
CA LEU A 41 -3.15 4.05 -2.24
C LEU A 41 -3.37 5.39 -1.50
N ASP A 42 -2.61 6.44 -1.81
CA ASP A 42 -2.72 7.74 -1.12
C ASP A 42 -4.11 8.40 -1.32
N TRP A 43 -4.80 8.06 -2.42
CA TRP A 43 -6.15 8.56 -2.71
C TRP A 43 -7.23 8.00 -1.78
N ALA A 44 -7.02 6.84 -1.14
CA ALA A 44 -8.04 6.13 -0.38
C ALA A 44 -8.60 6.93 0.81
N LYS A 45 -7.82 7.87 1.36
CA LYS A 45 -8.25 8.73 2.47
C LYS A 45 -9.19 9.85 2.02
N PHE A 46 -9.30 10.09 0.72
CA PHE A 46 -10.02 11.23 0.14
C PHE A 46 -11.24 10.80 -0.69
N VAL A 47 -11.47 9.49 -0.83
CA VAL A 47 -12.53 8.94 -1.67
C VAL A 47 -13.45 8.07 -0.84
N ASN A 48 -14.76 8.27 -0.99
CA ASN A 48 -15.75 7.34 -0.47
C ASN A 48 -15.75 6.06 -1.33
N PHE A 49 -15.42 4.91 -0.73
CA PHE A 49 -15.35 3.62 -1.42
C PHE A 49 -16.69 3.12 -1.95
N ASP A 50 -17.81 3.59 -1.40
CA ASP A 50 -19.15 3.28 -1.91
C ASP A 50 -19.58 4.15 -3.10
N SER A 51 -18.77 5.15 -3.46
CA SER A 51 -19.10 6.07 -4.54
C SER A 51 -18.57 5.61 -5.89
N ILE A 52 -19.22 6.05 -6.97
CA ILE A 52 -18.77 5.81 -8.35
C ILE A 52 -17.33 6.31 -8.59
N ILE A 53 -16.86 7.27 -7.80
CA ILE A 53 -15.51 7.86 -7.85
C ILE A 53 -14.43 6.83 -7.51
N ALA A 54 -14.74 5.82 -6.68
CA ALA A 54 -13.79 4.75 -6.35
C ALA A 54 -13.61 3.74 -7.49
N SER A 55 -14.61 3.60 -8.37
CA SER A 55 -14.64 2.61 -9.47
C SER A 55 -13.39 2.60 -10.36
N PRO A 56 -12.88 3.74 -10.89
CA PRO A 56 -11.68 3.71 -11.72
C PRO A 56 -10.46 3.17 -10.96
N TYR A 57 -10.29 3.51 -9.69
CA TYR A 57 -9.17 3.00 -8.89
C TYR A 57 -9.31 1.51 -8.57
N LEU A 58 -10.52 1.06 -8.23
CA LEU A 58 -10.79 -0.36 -7.97
C LEU A 58 -10.62 -1.19 -9.24
N LYS A 59 -11.02 -0.64 -10.40
CA LYS A 59 -10.80 -1.24 -11.70
C LYS A 59 -9.30 -1.34 -12.00
N GLU A 60 -8.53 -0.27 -11.81
CA GLU A 60 -7.07 -0.29 -12.02
C GLU A 60 -6.39 -1.34 -11.12
N ILE A 61 -6.75 -1.42 -9.84
CA ILE A 61 -6.24 -2.44 -8.91
C ILE A 61 -6.52 -3.87 -9.40
N LYS A 62 -7.70 -4.09 -10.01
CA LYS A 62 -8.09 -5.38 -10.58
C LYS A 62 -7.38 -5.67 -11.90
N ASP A 63 -7.39 -4.73 -12.82
CA ASP A 63 -6.81 -4.86 -14.16
C ASP A 63 -5.29 -5.07 -14.07
N GLU A 64 -4.65 -4.46 -13.07
CA GLU A 64 -3.22 -4.63 -12.80
C GLU A 64 -2.87 -5.86 -11.95
N ASN A 65 -3.87 -6.66 -11.56
CA ASN A 65 -3.71 -7.90 -10.80
C ASN A 65 -2.82 -7.72 -9.56
N VAL A 66 -3.15 -6.74 -8.71
CA VAL A 66 -2.39 -6.45 -7.49
C VAL A 66 -2.24 -7.72 -6.64
N THR A 67 -1.00 -7.98 -6.21
CA THR A 67 -0.64 -9.21 -5.46
C THR A 67 -0.25 -8.93 -4.02
N HIS A 68 0.19 -7.71 -3.73
CA HIS A 68 0.75 -7.34 -2.43
C HIS A 68 0.32 -5.94 -2.01
N ILE A 69 0.29 -5.68 -0.70
CA ILE A 69 -0.02 -4.37 -0.14
C ILE A 69 1.04 -3.95 0.90
N LEU A 70 1.48 -2.70 0.81
CA LEU A 70 2.35 -2.03 1.78
C LEU A 70 1.53 -1.06 2.62
N ILE A 71 1.43 -1.36 3.91
CA ILE A 71 0.62 -0.63 4.90
C ILE A 71 1.55 0.11 5.85
N LEU A 72 1.23 1.36 6.18
CA LEU A 72 1.96 2.17 7.16
C LEU A 72 1.17 2.22 8.47
N GLY A 73 1.81 1.81 9.56
CA GLY A 73 1.20 1.67 10.88
C GLY A 73 0.64 0.26 11.07
N GLU A 74 -0.63 0.20 11.46
CA GLU A 74 -1.33 -1.04 11.80
C GLU A 74 -2.36 -1.42 10.74
N ILE A 75 -2.70 -2.72 10.69
CA ILE A 75 -3.78 -3.20 9.84
C ILE A 75 -5.10 -2.82 10.51
N SER A 76 -5.73 -1.73 10.05
CA SER A 76 -7.02 -1.28 10.56
C SER A 76 -8.18 -2.09 9.99
N LYS A 77 -9.13 -2.48 10.86
CA LYS A 77 -10.41 -3.08 10.47
C LYS A 77 -11.29 -2.15 9.66
N ASP A 78 -11.09 -0.84 9.81
CA ASP A 78 -11.82 0.20 9.07
C ASP A 78 -11.23 0.41 7.66
N SER A 79 -10.11 -0.24 7.34
CA SER A 79 -9.57 -0.23 5.99
C SER A 79 -10.60 -0.82 5.03
N PRO A 80 -10.89 -0.15 3.90
CA PRO A 80 -11.77 -0.69 2.88
C PRO A 80 -11.19 -1.94 2.22
N PHE A 81 -9.92 -2.26 2.47
CA PHE A 81 -9.26 -3.47 1.98
C PHE A 81 -9.00 -4.49 3.09
N PHE A 82 -9.53 -4.32 4.31
CA PHE A 82 -9.21 -5.20 5.44
C PHE A 82 -9.43 -6.69 5.10
N GLY A 83 -10.55 -7.02 4.44
CA GLY A 83 -10.82 -8.39 4.01
C GLY A 83 -9.86 -8.93 2.94
N CYS A 84 -9.21 -8.05 2.17
CA CYS A 84 -8.30 -8.42 1.08
C CYS A 84 -6.90 -8.74 1.60
N ILE A 85 -6.58 -8.38 2.84
CA ILE A 85 -5.24 -8.54 3.39
C ILE A 85 -5.06 -10.02 3.78
N GLY A 86 -4.07 -10.65 3.14
CA GLY A 86 -3.68 -12.03 3.41
C GLY A 86 -2.58 -12.13 4.46
N ASN A 87 -1.67 -13.09 4.27
CA ASN A 87 -0.60 -13.32 5.23
C ASN A 87 0.37 -12.13 5.27
N VAL A 88 0.87 -11.82 6.47
CA VAL A 88 1.94 -10.84 6.64
C VAL A 88 3.26 -11.49 6.25
N ILE A 89 3.96 -10.87 5.30
CA ILE A 89 5.24 -11.35 4.77
C ILE A 89 6.40 -10.74 5.58
N GLY A 90 6.26 -9.49 5.98
CA GLY A 90 7.31 -8.80 6.71
C GLY A 90 6.85 -7.51 7.38
N LYS A 91 7.62 -7.10 8.38
CA LYS A 91 7.46 -5.82 9.06
C LYS A 91 8.82 -5.15 9.19
N THR A 92 8.87 -3.84 9.00
CA THR A 92 10.08 -3.05 9.25
C THR A 92 9.73 -1.71 9.89
N LYS A 93 10.70 -1.06 10.54
CA LYS A 93 10.54 0.32 10.99
C LYS A 93 11.02 1.26 9.89
N SER A 94 10.26 2.31 9.64
CA SER A 94 10.63 3.39 8.73
C SER A 94 10.47 4.74 9.40
N GLN A 95 11.15 5.76 8.87
CA GLN A 95 11.22 7.09 9.47
C GLN A 95 10.16 8.02 8.87
N ILE A 96 9.48 8.77 9.73
CA ILE A 96 8.62 9.86 9.30
C ILE A 96 9.50 11.00 8.79
N ALA A 97 9.31 11.41 7.54
CA ALA A 97 9.98 12.57 6.99
C ALA A 97 9.33 13.84 7.55
N MET A 98 10.02 14.51 8.46
CA MET A 98 9.59 15.80 9.01
C MET A 98 10.24 16.96 8.26
N ARG A 99 9.55 18.10 8.22
CA ARG A 99 10.10 19.34 7.61
C ARG A 99 11.26 19.92 8.43
N ASN A 100 11.36 19.59 9.72
CA ASN A 100 12.48 19.97 10.56
C ASN A 100 13.47 18.79 10.69
N PRO A 101 14.67 18.86 10.09
CA PRO A 101 15.65 17.79 10.14
C PRO A 101 16.33 17.61 11.53
N LEU A 102 16.18 18.58 12.44
CA LEU A 102 16.75 18.53 13.80
C LEU A 102 15.76 17.99 14.83
N ALA A 103 14.49 17.82 14.47
CA ALA A 103 13.50 17.22 15.36
C ALA A 103 13.82 15.73 15.59
N PRO A 104 13.47 15.17 16.77
CA PRO A 104 13.58 13.74 17.01
C PRO A 104 12.91 12.96 15.90
N LYS A 105 13.62 11.95 15.37
CA LYS A 105 13.11 11.13 14.28
C LYS A 105 12.01 10.22 14.82
N ASP A 106 10.78 10.49 14.42
CA ASP A 106 9.66 9.59 14.69
C ASP A 106 9.65 8.44 13.68
N HIS A 107 9.09 7.30 14.09
CA HIS A 107 9.10 6.06 13.33
C HIS A 107 7.70 5.48 13.21
N PHE A 108 7.44 4.82 12.09
CA PHE A 108 6.25 4.00 11.91
C PHE A 108 6.65 2.57 11.50
N THR A 109 5.78 1.62 11.83
CA THR A 109 5.92 0.24 11.33
C THR A 109 5.36 0.18 9.91
N ALA A 110 6.14 -0.29 8.95
CA ALA A 110 5.64 -0.68 7.65
C ALA A 110 5.37 -2.18 7.65
N ILE A 111 4.21 -2.58 7.14
CA ILE A 111 3.77 -3.97 7.05
C ILE A 111 3.59 -4.31 5.58
N LEU A 112 4.24 -5.38 5.14
CA LEU A 112 4.07 -5.95 3.82
C LEU A 112 3.25 -7.23 3.95
N ALA A 113 2.17 -7.34 3.18
CA ALA A 113 1.26 -8.47 3.20
C ALA A 113 0.80 -8.86 1.79
N GLU A 114 0.32 -10.09 1.67
CA GLU A 114 -0.40 -10.56 0.49
C GLU A 114 -1.69 -9.72 0.28
N PHE A 115 -2.08 -9.54 -0.97
CA PHE A 115 -3.33 -8.92 -1.36
C PHE A 115 -4.17 -9.88 -2.21
N ARG A 116 -5.32 -10.29 -1.68
CA ARG A 116 -6.21 -11.29 -2.29
C ARG A 116 -7.17 -10.63 -3.28
N ILE A 117 -6.65 -10.26 -4.44
CA ILE A 117 -7.41 -9.56 -5.49
C ILE A 117 -8.65 -10.31 -5.97
N ASN A 118 -8.61 -11.64 -5.99
CA ASN A 118 -9.75 -12.47 -6.38
C ASN A 118 -10.98 -12.25 -5.49
N ASN A 119 -10.76 -11.75 -4.27
CA ASN A 119 -11.82 -11.47 -3.33
C ASN A 119 -12.18 -9.98 -3.29
N LEU A 120 -11.68 -9.13 -4.20
CA LEU A 120 -11.89 -7.68 -4.14
C LEU A 120 -13.38 -7.29 -4.03
N SER A 121 -14.26 -8.01 -4.74
CA SER A 121 -15.72 -7.79 -4.68
C SER A 121 -16.38 -8.28 -3.38
N GLN A 122 -15.72 -9.15 -2.61
CA GLN A 122 -16.21 -9.72 -1.36
C GLN A 122 -15.55 -9.10 -0.12
N CYS A 123 -14.36 -8.54 -0.30
CA CYS A 123 -13.49 -8.07 0.76
C CYS A 123 -13.37 -6.55 0.82
N SER A 124 -13.80 -5.85 -0.24
CA SER A 124 -14.02 -4.43 -0.13
C SER A 124 -15.33 -4.17 0.60
N ASN A 125 -15.33 -3.27 1.59
CA ASN A 125 -16.56 -2.80 2.24
C ASN A 125 -17.49 -2.04 1.27
N SER A 126 -17.11 -1.92 -0.01
CA SER A 126 -17.87 -1.23 -1.04
C SER A 126 -19.04 -2.09 -1.52
N VAL A 127 -20.22 -1.48 -1.60
CA VAL A 127 -21.44 -2.05 -2.20
C VAL A 127 -21.26 -2.38 -3.70
N LEU A 128 -20.14 -2.02 -4.33
CA LEU A 128 -19.85 -2.32 -5.72
C LEU A 128 -19.44 -3.78 -5.92
N LYS A 129 -20.45 -4.65 -6.04
CA LYS A 129 -20.35 -5.86 -6.87
C LYS A 129 -20.05 -5.39 -8.29
N LEU A 130 -18.77 -5.33 -8.64
CA LEU A 130 -18.30 -5.19 -10.02
C LEU A 130 -18.96 -6.31 -10.83
N LYS A 131 -20.04 -5.97 -11.56
CA LYS A 131 -20.66 -6.84 -12.55
C LYS A 131 -19.73 -7.04 -13.74
#